data_AF-A0AAN7Z210-F1
#
_entry.id   AF-A0AAN7Z210-F1
#
_cell.length_a   1.000
_cell.length_b   1.000
_cell.length_c   1.000
_cell.angle_alpha   90.00
_cell.angle_beta   90.00
_cell.angle_gamma   90.00
#
_symmetry.space_group_name_H-M   'P 1'
#
loop_
_entity.id
_entity.type
_entity.pdbx_description
1 polymer ?
#
loop_
_entity_poly.entity_id
_entity_poly.type
_entity_poly.pdbx_seq_one_letter_code
_entity_poly.pdbx_strand_id
1 'polypeptide(L)'
;MEMKREKKSRRPSRLLSVGIGLQLSAIVLAVVAFFFPFYVINFTGGVIDNIASTNSKVSFKLRTYSCEFTNSLNSSLDTSASFSYNDYAGIECIPILIPAVHYSDLSFVMNRCLTFLVLGCACSLVVIIFQSIMSFKETCRLCSMKSVTLIISLTPIICFIIAVLCLLEITKVFEKETNSGSTSSDVNDLSLCQSLWCNSFLGSGSAGSVFANASVKWKPSIGWILAIVAAFISLFSCIFTVCAPLFIKNDHNHGRHHRGSNHILINQ
;
A
#
# COMPACT_ATOMS: atom_id res chain seq x y z
N MET A 1 -35.07 43.91 -25.49
CA MET A 1 -35.38 42.74 -24.63
C MET A 1 -34.07 42.17 -24.13
N GLU A 2 -33.63 42.59 -22.95
CA GLU A 2 -32.47 42.00 -22.29
C GLU A 2 -32.88 40.71 -21.58
N MET A 3 -32.46 39.56 -22.11
CA MET A 3 -32.55 38.29 -21.39
C MET A 3 -31.59 38.34 -20.19
N LYS A 4 -32.14 38.59 -18.99
CA LYS A 4 -31.46 38.31 -17.72
C LYS A 4 -31.14 36.81 -17.67
N ARG A 5 -29.89 36.44 -17.93
CA ARG A 5 -29.37 35.09 -17.62
C ARG A 5 -29.38 34.92 -16.11
N GLU A 6 -30.36 34.19 -15.59
CA GLU A 6 -30.33 33.71 -14.21
C GLU A 6 -29.04 32.92 -13.98
N LYS A 7 -28.18 33.44 -13.10
CA LYS A 7 -27.04 32.71 -12.55
C LYS A 7 -27.59 31.60 -11.66
N LYS A 8 -27.97 30.47 -12.26
CA LYS A 8 -28.34 29.27 -11.52
C LYS A 8 -27.11 28.82 -10.72
N SER A 9 -27.20 28.95 -9.39
CA SER A 9 -26.15 28.58 -8.45
C SER A 9 -25.76 27.10 -8.67
N ARG A 10 -24.59 26.86 -9.26
CA ARG A 10 -24.04 25.52 -9.51
C ARG A 10 -23.63 24.89 -8.19
N ARG A 11 -24.47 24.04 -7.62
CA ARG A 11 -24.05 23.19 -6.49
C ARG A 11 -23.16 22.06 -7.02
N PRO A 12 -21.97 21.83 -6.43
CA PRO A 12 -21.12 20.70 -6.81
C PRO A 12 -21.84 19.38 -6.56
N SER A 13 -21.56 18.37 -7.38
CA SER A 13 -22.13 17.03 -7.20
C SER A 13 -21.58 16.45 -5.89
N ARG A 14 -22.49 16.12 -4.95
CA ARG A 14 -22.12 15.56 -3.64
C ARG A 14 -21.28 14.28 -3.78
N LEU A 15 -21.59 13.43 -4.76
CA LEU A 15 -20.86 12.19 -5.04
C LEU A 15 -19.42 12.44 -5.47
N LEU A 16 -19.19 13.50 -6.24
CA LEU A 16 -17.86 13.83 -6.73
C LEU A 16 -16.99 14.46 -5.63
N SER A 17 -17.57 15.24 -4.71
CA SER A 17 -16.88 15.67 -3.49
C SER A 17 -16.49 14.50 -2.58
N VAL A 18 -17.35 13.48 -2.47
CA VAL A 18 -17.01 12.25 -1.72
C VAL A 18 -15.85 11.51 -2.37
N GLY A 19 -15.85 11.37 -3.71
CA GLY A 19 -14.73 10.79 -4.45
C GLY A 19 -13.40 11.49 -4.19
N ILE A 20 -13.39 12.83 -4.24
CA ILE A 20 -12.19 13.64 -3.93
C ILE A 20 -11.72 13.38 -2.48
N GLY A 21 -12.64 13.36 -1.52
CA GLY A 21 -12.32 13.09 -0.11
C GLY A 21 -11.71 11.70 0.09
N LEU A 22 -12.25 10.68 -0.57
CA LEU A 22 -11.70 9.32 -0.55
C LEU A 22 -10.30 9.29 -1.17
N GLN A 23 -10.08 9.93 -2.32
CA GLN A 23 -8.75 9.95 -2.94
C GLN A 23 -7.70 10.65 -2.05
N LEU A 24 -8.07 11.73 -1.38
CA LEU A 24 -7.21 12.41 -0.40
C LEU A 24 -6.86 11.47 0.76
N SER A 25 -7.83 10.74 1.30
CA SER A 25 -7.57 9.76 2.37
C SER A 25 -6.66 8.62 1.92
N ALA A 26 -6.78 8.15 0.66
CA ALA A 26 -5.88 7.15 0.09
C ALA A 26 -4.43 7.67 0.02
N ILE A 27 -4.22 8.92 -0.41
CA ILE A 27 -2.89 9.55 -0.42
C ILE A 27 -2.33 9.63 1.00
N VAL A 28 -3.12 10.11 1.97
CA VAL A 28 -2.68 10.21 3.36
C VAL A 28 -2.25 8.84 3.90
N LEU A 29 -3.04 7.79 3.68
CA LEU A 29 -2.66 6.43 4.12
C LEU A 29 -1.41 5.91 3.41
N ALA A 30 -1.26 6.14 2.11
CA ALA A 30 -0.07 5.75 1.37
C ALA A 30 1.19 6.49 1.85
N VAL A 31 1.08 7.77 2.18
CA VAL A 31 2.17 8.55 2.77
C VAL A 31 2.50 8.06 4.19
N VAL A 32 1.48 7.78 5.01
CA VAL A 32 1.67 7.23 6.35
C VAL A 32 2.38 5.87 6.27
N ALA A 33 2.05 5.03 5.27
CA ALA A 33 2.70 3.75 5.06
C ALA A 33 4.24 3.88 4.92
N PHE A 34 4.76 4.98 4.36
CA PHE A 34 6.21 5.21 4.20
C PHE A 34 6.99 5.18 5.52
N PHE A 35 6.35 5.56 6.62
CA PHE A 35 7.01 5.66 7.92
C PHE A 35 6.98 4.35 8.71
N PHE A 36 6.17 3.39 8.28
CA PHE A 36 5.99 2.13 8.97
C PHE A 36 6.78 0.99 8.32
N PRO A 37 7.14 -0.05 9.10
CA PRO A 37 7.73 -1.25 8.54
C PRO A 37 6.70 -1.97 7.65
N PHE A 38 7.19 -2.49 6.53
CA PHE A 38 6.42 -3.25 5.55
C PHE A 38 6.45 -4.75 5.86
N TYR A 39 7.56 -5.23 6.43
CA TYR A 39 7.74 -6.63 6.77
C TYR A 39 8.48 -6.76 8.09
N VAL A 40 8.14 -7.78 8.90
CA VAL A 40 8.75 -8.01 10.21
C VAL A 40 9.03 -9.50 10.39
N ILE A 41 10.21 -9.81 10.93
CA ILE A 41 10.59 -11.14 11.41
C ILE A 41 10.85 -11.03 12.91
N ASN A 42 10.11 -11.81 13.69
CA ASN A 42 10.22 -11.88 15.14
C ASN A 42 10.81 -13.23 15.52
N PHE A 43 11.77 -13.19 16.43
CA PHE A 43 12.41 -14.33 17.05
C PHE A 43 12.11 -14.29 18.55
N THR A 44 11.58 -15.38 19.09
CA THR A 44 11.14 -15.48 20.48
C THR A 44 11.65 -16.79 21.07
N GLY A 45 12.41 -16.69 22.16
CA GLY A 45 13.05 -17.83 22.81
C GLY A 45 14.37 -18.24 22.15
N GLY A 46 15.18 -19.02 22.86
CA GLY A 46 16.51 -19.46 22.42
C GLY A 46 17.64 -19.01 23.35
N VAL A 47 18.64 -19.87 23.55
CA VAL A 47 19.91 -19.50 24.17
C VAL A 47 20.92 -19.37 23.04
N ILE A 48 21.48 -18.17 22.86
CA ILE A 48 22.59 -17.93 21.93
C ILE A 48 23.80 -17.68 22.82
N ASP A 49 24.85 -18.50 22.69
CA ASP A 49 26.12 -18.33 23.42
C ASP A 49 25.98 -18.07 24.93
N ASN A 50 25.20 -18.90 25.64
CA ASN A 50 24.93 -18.79 27.09
C ASN A 50 24.16 -17.53 27.54
N ILE A 51 23.61 -16.74 26.62
CA ILE A 51 22.71 -15.62 26.94
C ILE A 51 21.27 -16.11 26.84
N ALA A 52 20.56 -16.17 27.97
CA ALA A 52 19.21 -16.71 28.04
C ALA A 52 18.18 -15.75 27.41
N SER A 53 17.53 -16.21 26.35
CA SER A 53 16.32 -15.66 25.72
C SER A 53 16.32 -14.15 25.44
N THR A 54 16.90 -13.79 24.30
CA THR A 54 16.71 -12.49 23.67
C THR A 54 15.50 -12.56 22.73
N ASN A 55 14.45 -11.79 23.00
CA ASN A 55 13.48 -11.49 21.94
C ASN A 55 14.18 -10.61 20.93
N SER A 56 14.25 -11.06 19.68
CA SER A 56 14.85 -10.29 18.59
C SER A 56 13.78 -9.98 17.55
N LYS A 57 13.81 -8.77 17.00
CA LYS A 57 12.87 -8.32 15.99
C LYS A 57 13.60 -7.54 14.91
N VAL A 58 13.47 -8.02 13.68
CA VAL A 58 13.95 -7.32 12.49
C VAL A 58 12.76 -6.72 11.76
N SER A 59 12.77 -5.40 11.61
CA SER A 59 11.72 -4.64 10.95
C SER A 59 12.27 -4.03 9.66
N PHE A 60 11.73 -4.45 8.52
CA PHE A 60 12.12 -3.94 7.21
C PHE A 60 11.20 -2.78 6.80
N LYS A 61 11.79 -1.61 6.60
CA LYS A 61 11.13 -0.41 6.06
C LYS A 61 11.54 -0.24 4.60
N LEU A 62 10.98 0.74 3.90
CA LEU A 62 11.24 0.94 2.47
C LEU A 62 12.69 1.33 2.13
N ARG A 63 13.43 1.94 3.07
CA ARG A 63 14.80 2.44 2.85
C ARG A 63 15.81 1.99 3.90
N THR A 64 15.31 1.50 5.02
CA THR A 64 16.12 1.09 6.15
C THR A 64 15.55 -0.19 6.72
N TYR A 65 16.36 -0.89 7.50
CA TYR A 65 15.89 -1.94 8.39
C TYR A 65 16.29 -1.57 9.81
N SER A 66 15.63 -2.15 10.79
CA SER A 66 15.99 -1.98 12.20
C SER A 66 15.96 -3.31 12.92
N CYS A 67 16.91 -3.45 13.83
CA CYS A 67 17.11 -4.66 14.62
C CYS A 67 16.99 -4.29 16.08
N GLU A 68 16.01 -4.90 16.73
CA GLU A 68 15.67 -4.69 18.12
C GLU A 68 16.02 -5.96 18.88
N PHE A 69 16.86 -5.82 19.90
CA PHE A 69 17.24 -6.91 20.80
C PHE A 69 16.77 -6.58 22.21
N THR A 70 15.89 -7.41 22.75
CA THR A 70 15.40 -7.29 24.13
C THR A 70 15.93 -8.46 24.93
N ASN A 71 16.83 -8.17 25.88
CA ASN A 71 17.35 -9.16 26.81
C ASN A 71 16.42 -9.29 28.02
N SER A 72 15.84 -10.48 28.24
CA SER A 72 14.90 -10.70 29.34
C SER A 72 15.55 -10.66 30.74
N LEU A 73 16.88 -10.81 30.83
CA LEU A 73 17.64 -10.82 32.08
C LEU A 73 17.99 -9.41 32.60
N ASN A 74 18.18 -8.44 31.71
CA ASN A 74 18.52 -7.05 32.04
C ASN A 74 17.74 -6.09 31.13
N SER A 75 16.58 -5.63 31.58
CA SER A 75 15.70 -4.67 30.88
C SER A 75 16.37 -3.31 30.57
N SER A 76 17.56 -3.05 31.08
CA SER A 76 18.34 -1.83 30.83
C SER A 76 19.19 -1.88 29.55
N LEU A 77 19.21 -3.00 28.82
CA LEU A 77 20.01 -3.18 27.61
C LEU A 77 19.12 -3.51 26.40
N ASP A 78 18.06 -2.72 26.20
CA ASP A 78 17.31 -2.72 24.95
C ASP A 78 18.14 -1.98 23.89
N THR A 79 18.80 -2.75 23.03
CA THR A 79 19.57 -2.19 21.92
C THR A 79 18.69 -2.18 20.68
N SER A 80 18.39 -0.98 20.17
CA SER A 80 17.77 -0.81 18.86
C SER A 80 18.76 -0.10 17.94
N ALA A 81 19.03 -0.71 16.80
CA ALA A 81 19.87 -0.12 15.77
C ALA A 81 19.11 -0.09 14.45
N SER A 82 19.25 1.01 13.69
CA SER A 82 18.68 1.14 12.35
C SER A 82 19.80 1.35 11.34
N PHE A 83 19.70 0.63 10.23
CA PHE A 83 20.73 0.59 9.20
C PHE A 83 20.11 0.92 7.84
N SER A 84 20.89 1.54 6.96
CA SER A 84 20.48 1.69 5.56
C SER A 84 20.81 0.43 4.79
N TYR A 85 19.99 0.12 3.78
CA TYR A 85 20.33 -0.96 2.85
C TYR A 85 21.57 -0.67 1.99
N ASN A 86 21.97 0.60 1.87
CA ASN A 86 23.11 1.02 1.07
C ASN A 86 24.45 1.01 1.83
N ASP A 87 24.43 0.73 3.13
CA ASP A 87 25.65 0.64 3.93
C ASP A 87 26.34 -0.71 3.64
N TYR A 88 27.50 -0.65 2.98
CA TYR A 88 28.24 -1.77 2.38
C TYR A 88 28.68 -2.89 3.35
N ALA A 89 28.45 -2.73 4.65
CA ALA A 89 28.75 -3.73 5.68
C ALA A 89 27.48 -4.05 6.48
N GLY A 90 26.38 -4.35 5.78
CA GLY A 90 25.08 -4.67 6.37
C GLY A 90 25.25 -5.50 7.64
N ILE A 91 24.93 -4.89 8.78
CA ILE A 91 25.18 -5.50 10.08
C ILE A 91 24.15 -6.62 10.23
N GLU A 92 24.66 -7.85 10.30
CA GLU A 92 23.82 -9.04 10.49
C GLU A 92 23.09 -8.94 11.82
N CYS A 93 21.77 -9.11 11.76
CA CYS A 93 20.93 -8.97 12.93
C CYS A 93 20.78 -10.30 13.65
N ILE A 94 21.81 -10.68 14.39
CA ILE A 94 21.89 -11.96 15.13
C ILE A 94 20.68 -12.14 16.06
N PRO A 95 19.92 -13.24 16.03
CA PRO A 95 20.18 -14.52 15.34
C PRO A 95 19.60 -14.63 13.93
N ILE A 96 18.99 -13.58 13.40
CA ILE A 96 18.46 -13.55 12.04
C ILE A 96 19.63 -13.23 11.10
N LEU A 97 20.37 -14.27 10.70
CA LEU A 97 21.38 -14.18 9.66
C LEU A 97 20.68 -14.12 8.30
N ILE A 98 20.43 -12.90 7.84
CA ILE A 98 20.24 -12.65 6.41
C ILE A 98 21.62 -12.24 5.89
N PRO A 99 22.24 -13.00 4.97
CA PRO A 99 23.55 -12.65 4.45
C PRO A 99 23.57 -11.23 3.87
N ALA A 100 24.70 -10.53 4.06
CA ALA A 100 24.90 -9.14 3.62
C ALA A 100 24.48 -8.89 2.16
N VAL A 101 24.74 -9.88 1.28
CA VAL A 101 24.45 -9.83 -0.16
C VAL A 101 22.95 -9.69 -0.45
N HIS A 102 22.09 -10.35 0.34
CA HIS A 102 20.63 -10.28 0.15
C HIS A 102 20.03 -8.93 0.55
N TYR A 103 20.70 -8.11 1.37
CA TYR A 103 20.20 -6.76 1.68
C TYR A 103 20.20 -5.84 0.46
N SER A 104 21.09 -6.07 -0.51
CA SER A 104 21.11 -5.31 -1.76
C SER A 104 19.90 -5.66 -2.66
N ASP A 105 19.60 -6.94 -2.83
CA ASP A 105 18.41 -7.42 -3.56
C ASP A 105 17.12 -7.03 -2.82
N LEU A 106 17.12 -7.06 -1.49
CA LEU A 106 16.01 -6.61 -0.66
C LEU A 106 15.79 -5.09 -0.81
N SER A 107 16.87 -4.30 -0.86
CA SER A 107 16.83 -2.86 -1.18
C SER A 107 16.15 -2.62 -2.51
N PHE A 108 16.49 -3.42 -3.53
CA PHE A 108 15.90 -3.30 -4.86
C PHE A 108 14.39 -3.55 -4.83
N VAL A 109 13.93 -4.61 -4.16
CA VAL A 109 12.49 -4.90 -4.00
C VAL A 109 11.77 -3.77 -3.24
N MET A 110 12.35 -3.30 -2.13
CA MET A 110 11.78 -2.21 -1.33
C MET A 110 11.74 -0.88 -2.08
N ASN A 111 12.77 -0.56 -2.87
CA ASN A 111 12.81 0.63 -3.72
C ASN A 111 11.79 0.55 -4.87
N ARG A 112 11.56 -0.64 -5.45
CA ARG A 112 10.47 -0.84 -6.41
C ARG A 112 9.11 -0.59 -5.76
N CYS A 113 8.87 -1.15 -4.58
CA CYS A 113 7.65 -0.90 -3.80
C CYS A 113 7.45 0.61 -3.55
N LEU A 114 8.50 1.31 -3.09
CA LEU A 114 8.48 2.75 -2.88
C LEU A 114 8.15 3.52 -4.16
N THR A 115 8.77 3.16 -5.28
CA THR A 115 8.56 3.82 -6.58
C THR A 115 7.10 3.73 -7.02
N PHE A 116 6.49 2.54 -6.91
CA PHE A 116 5.08 2.35 -7.26
C PHE A 116 4.13 3.05 -6.29
N LEU A 117 4.44 3.12 -4.99
CA LEU A 117 3.64 3.91 -4.05
C LEU A 117 3.70 5.41 -4.36
N VAL A 118 4.89 5.95 -4.63
CA VAL A 118 5.08 7.36 -4.99
C VAL A 118 4.37 7.68 -6.30
N LEU A 119 4.50 6.81 -7.30
CA LEU A 119 3.79 6.95 -8.57
C LEU A 119 2.27 6.90 -8.37
N GLY A 120 1.77 5.98 -7.53
CA GLY A 120 0.36 5.90 -7.17
C GLY A 120 -0.15 7.17 -6.48
N CYS A 121 0.65 7.78 -5.60
CA CYS A 121 0.33 9.07 -4.98
C CYS A 121 0.28 10.20 -6.03
N ALA A 122 1.27 10.27 -6.93
CA ALA A 122 1.29 11.27 -8.00
C ALA A 122 0.08 11.14 -8.94
N CYS A 123 -0.24 9.91 -9.37
CA CYS A 123 -1.44 9.64 -10.17
C CYS A 123 -2.74 9.99 -9.42
N SER A 124 -2.79 9.73 -8.10
CA SER A 124 -3.93 10.12 -7.27
C SER A 124 -4.16 11.63 -7.21
N LEU A 125 -3.08 12.43 -7.17
CA LEU A 125 -3.18 13.89 -7.25
C LEU A 125 -3.75 14.33 -8.61
N VAL A 126 -3.31 13.70 -9.70
CA VAL A 126 -3.86 13.97 -11.04
C VAL A 126 -5.36 13.65 -11.07
N VAL A 127 -5.80 12.53 -10.50
CA VAL A 127 -7.22 12.18 -10.37
C VAL A 127 -8.01 13.26 -9.62
N ILE A 128 -7.49 13.74 -8.49
CA ILE A 128 -8.14 14.80 -7.70
C ILE A 128 -8.32 16.08 -8.52
N ILE A 129 -7.29 16.48 -9.28
CA ILE A 129 -7.35 17.66 -10.16
C ILE A 129 -8.43 17.47 -11.22
N PHE A 130 -8.47 16.30 -11.88
CA PHE A 130 -9.47 16.01 -12.90
C PHE A 130 -10.90 15.98 -12.32
N GLN A 131 -11.11 15.31 -11.18
CA GLN A 131 -12.38 15.30 -10.47
C GLN A 131 -12.81 16.74 -10.13
N SER A 132 -11.91 17.54 -9.57
CA SER A 132 -12.16 18.94 -9.23
C SER A 132 -12.61 19.75 -10.45
N ILE A 133 -11.91 19.63 -11.59
CA ILE A 133 -12.28 20.30 -12.85
C ILE A 133 -13.70 19.89 -13.30
N MET A 134 -14.03 18.59 -13.24
CA MET A 134 -15.37 18.09 -13.57
C MET A 134 -16.47 18.55 -12.59
N SER A 135 -16.10 18.89 -11.35
CA SER A 135 -17.02 19.51 -10.38
C SER A 135 -17.46 20.89 -10.84
N PHE A 136 -16.53 21.68 -11.39
CA PHE A 136 -16.76 23.10 -11.74
C PHE A 136 -17.25 23.33 -13.18
N LYS A 137 -16.88 22.48 -14.14
CA LYS A 137 -17.22 22.65 -15.56
C LYS A 137 -18.22 21.60 -16.06
N GLU A 138 -19.45 22.02 -16.35
CA GLU A 138 -20.50 21.16 -16.92
C GLU A 138 -20.16 20.66 -18.32
N THR A 139 -19.45 21.47 -19.13
CA THR A 139 -18.97 21.08 -20.46
C THR A 139 -17.99 19.92 -20.42
N CYS A 140 -17.28 19.70 -19.31
CA CYS A 140 -16.37 18.57 -19.13
C CYS A 140 -17.09 17.26 -18.77
N ARG A 141 -18.43 17.23 -18.70
CA ARG A 141 -19.21 16.00 -18.39
C ARG A 141 -19.58 15.16 -19.64
N LEU A 142 -19.03 15.48 -20.80
CA LEU A 142 -19.16 14.71 -22.04
C LEU A 142 -18.68 13.26 -21.85
N CYS A 143 -19.24 12.31 -22.60
CA CYS A 143 -18.89 10.88 -22.51
C CYS A 143 -17.38 10.62 -22.64
N SER A 144 -16.67 11.36 -23.50
CA SER A 144 -15.23 11.19 -23.71
C SER A 144 -14.40 11.46 -22.44
N MET A 145 -14.72 12.54 -21.69
CA MET A 145 -14.00 12.88 -20.46
C MET A 145 -14.26 11.89 -19.32
N LYS A 146 -15.40 11.20 -19.33
CA LYS A 146 -15.69 10.12 -18.38
C LYS A 146 -14.78 8.93 -18.59
N SER A 147 -14.62 8.50 -19.84
CA SER A 147 -13.70 7.40 -20.18
C SER A 147 -12.27 7.74 -19.81
N VAL A 148 -11.82 8.97 -20.09
CA VAL A 148 -10.48 9.45 -19.72
C VAL A 148 -10.31 9.46 -18.19
N THR A 149 -11.29 9.98 -17.45
CA THR A 149 -11.21 9.98 -15.97
C THR A 149 -11.17 8.57 -15.42
N LEU A 150 -11.97 7.65 -15.97
CA LEU A 150 -11.98 6.25 -15.55
C LEU A 150 -10.59 5.63 -15.72
N ILE A 151 -9.97 5.79 -16.90
CA ILE A 151 -8.62 5.28 -17.15
C ILE A 151 -7.61 5.87 -16.17
N ILE A 152 -7.62 7.20 -15.98
CA ILE A 152 -6.71 7.89 -15.07
C ILE A 152 -6.93 7.44 -13.61
N SER A 153 -8.18 7.15 -13.21
CA SER A 153 -8.50 6.66 -11.86
C SER A 153 -8.13 5.19 -11.63
N LEU A 154 -7.98 4.38 -12.67
CA LEU A 154 -7.47 3.01 -12.55
C LEU A 154 -5.95 2.98 -12.33
N THR A 155 -5.20 3.93 -12.89
CA THR A 155 -3.74 4.00 -12.76
C THR A 155 -3.23 3.97 -11.30
N PRO A 156 -3.71 4.80 -10.36
CA PRO A 156 -3.23 4.76 -8.98
C PRO A 156 -3.60 3.44 -8.28
N ILE A 157 -4.74 2.83 -8.59
CA ILE A 157 -5.15 1.53 -8.05
C ILE A 157 -4.13 0.46 -8.47
N ILE A 158 -3.83 0.40 -9.76
CA ILE A 158 -2.85 -0.54 -10.31
C ILE A 158 -1.47 -0.32 -9.67
N CYS A 159 -1.03 0.93 -9.53
CA CYS A 159 0.25 1.25 -8.88
C CYS A 159 0.30 0.79 -7.42
N PHE A 160 -0.75 1.04 -6.63
CA PHE A 160 -0.80 0.59 -5.23
C PHE A 160 -0.84 -0.93 -5.12
N ILE A 161 -1.58 -1.62 -5.99
CA ILE A 161 -1.60 -3.08 -6.03
C ILE A 161 -0.22 -3.63 -6.40
N ILE A 162 0.42 -3.10 -7.45
CA ILE A 162 1.77 -3.53 -7.84
C ILE A 162 2.76 -3.31 -6.70
N ALA A 163 2.70 -2.18 -5.98
CA ALA A 163 3.57 -1.93 -4.84
C ALA A 163 3.44 -3.02 -3.75
N VAL A 164 2.20 -3.43 -3.43
CA VAL A 164 1.91 -4.49 -2.46
C VAL A 164 2.39 -5.86 -2.96
N LEU A 165 2.20 -6.15 -4.26
CA LEU A 165 2.62 -7.40 -4.89
C LEU A 165 4.13 -7.52 -5.02
N CYS A 166 4.85 -6.42 -5.26
CA CYS A 166 6.32 -6.43 -5.27
C CYS A 166 6.89 -6.96 -3.95
N LEU A 167 6.22 -6.72 -2.82
CA LEU A 167 6.69 -7.22 -1.52
C LEU A 167 6.64 -8.76 -1.43
N LEU A 168 5.79 -9.42 -2.21
CA LEU A 168 5.76 -10.89 -2.28
C LEU A 168 7.05 -11.46 -2.90
N GLU A 169 7.81 -10.67 -3.65
CA GLU A 169 9.11 -11.08 -4.21
C GLU A 169 10.20 -11.22 -3.14
N ILE A 170 9.97 -10.72 -1.91
CA ILE A 170 10.92 -10.86 -0.79
C ILE A 170 11.25 -12.33 -0.52
N THR A 171 10.29 -13.24 -0.62
CA THR A 171 10.54 -14.66 -0.37
C THR A 171 11.52 -15.25 -1.39
N LYS A 172 11.46 -14.78 -2.65
CA LYS A 172 12.41 -15.17 -3.70
C LYS A 172 13.81 -14.60 -3.49
N VAL A 173 13.91 -13.37 -2.96
CA VAL A 173 15.21 -12.77 -2.61
C VAL A 173 15.91 -13.62 -1.55
N PHE A 174 15.15 -14.16 -0.60
CA PHE A 174 15.70 -15.06 0.42
C PHE A 174 16.11 -16.43 -0.14
N GLU A 175 15.55 -16.88 -1.26
CA GLU A 175 15.84 -18.18 -1.89
C GLU A 175 17.05 -18.17 -2.84
N LYS A 176 17.41 -17.01 -3.39
CA LYS A 176 18.14 -16.89 -4.68
C LYS A 176 19.60 -17.40 -4.73
N GLU A 177 20.34 -17.55 -3.63
CA GLU A 177 21.81 -17.71 -3.72
C GLU A 177 22.42 -18.97 -3.11
N THR A 178 21.64 -19.98 -2.75
CA THR A 178 22.29 -21.26 -2.33
C THR A 178 22.72 -22.14 -3.50
N ASN A 179 22.44 -21.72 -4.73
CA ASN A 179 22.78 -22.48 -5.94
C ASN A 179 24.11 -22.05 -6.58
N SER A 180 24.78 -21.02 -6.05
CA SER A 180 26.00 -20.44 -6.63
C SER A 180 27.19 -20.51 -5.66
N GLY A 181 27.84 -21.68 -5.60
CA GLY A 181 29.19 -21.85 -5.05
C GLY A 181 29.25 -22.05 -3.54
N SER A 182 29.08 -23.28 -3.07
CA SER A 182 29.00 -23.67 -1.67
C SER A 182 30.33 -23.60 -0.91
N THR A 183 30.37 -22.79 0.15
CA THR A 183 31.14 -23.10 1.36
C THR A 183 30.23 -23.80 2.38
N SER A 184 30.79 -24.68 3.22
CA SER A 184 30.04 -25.59 4.09
C SER A 184 29.09 -24.92 5.11
N SER A 185 29.25 -23.62 5.36
CA SER A 185 28.41 -22.83 6.26
C SER A 185 27.06 -22.46 5.63
N ASP A 186 27.01 -22.31 4.30
CA ASP A 186 25.84 -21.83 3.55
C ASP A 186 24.72 -22.89 3.46
N VAL A 187 25.07 -24.16 3.64
CA VAL A 187 24.15 -25.31 3.54
C VAL A 187 23.17 -25.33 4.71
N ASN A 188 23.61 -24.96 5.91
CA ASN A 188 22.74 -24.92 7.09
C ASN A 188 21.78 -23.72 7.03
N ASP A 189 22.25 -22.56 6.54
CA ASP A 189 21.45 -21.33 6.47
C ASP A 189 20.32 -21.44 5.43
N LEU A 190 20.56 -22.08 4.28
CA LEU A 190 19.47 -22.36 3.33
C LEU A 190 18.43 -23.31 3.91
N SER A 191 18.87 -24.40 4.54
CA SER A 191 17.93 -25.39 5.11
C SER A 191 17.03 -24.74 6.17
N LEU A 192 17.57 -23.77 6.92
CA LEU A 192 16.84 -22.97 7.88
C LEU A 192 15.87 -22.00 7.16
N CYS A 193 16.29 -21.31 6.10
CA CYS A 193 15.40 -20.42 5.36
C CYS A 193 14.24 -21.16 4.70
N GLN A 194 14.51 -22.29 4.04
CA GLN A 194 13.49 -23.13 3.39
C GLN A 194 12.46 -23.67 4.38
N SER A 195 12.90 -24.04 5.59
CA SER A 195 11.99 -24.53 6.64
C SER A 195 11.21 -23.40 7.33
N LEU A 196 11.61 -22.14 7.16
CA LEU A 196 10.99 -20.97 7.76
C LEU A 196 10.34 -20.08 6.69
N TRP A 197 11.02 -19.01 6.26
CA TRP A 197 10.40 -17.88 5.55
C TRP A 197 10.66 -17.83 4.03
N CYS A 198 11.48 -18.72 3.46
CA CYS A 198 11.72 -18.76 2.01
C CYS A 198 10.47 -19.22 1.23
N ASN A 199 9.68 -20.14 1.80
CA ASN A 199 8.54 -20.75 1.10
C ASN A 199 7.20 -20.04 1.36
N SER A 200 7.14 -19.11 2.31
CA SER A 200 5.90 -18.45 2.69
C SER A 200 6.12 -16.99 3.08
N PHE A 201 5.24 -16.11 2.61
CA PHE A 201 5.27 -14.68 2.95
C PHE A 201 4.74 -14.39 4.37
N LEU A 202 4.00 -15.33 4.97
CA LEU A 202 3.47 -15.24 6.32
C LEU A 202 3.56 -16.62 6.95
N GLY A 203 4.06 -16.70 8.17
CA GLY A 203 4.15 -17.97 8.85
C GLY A 203 4.83 -17.90 10.21
N SER A 204 4.95 -19.08 10.79
CA SER A 204 5.70 -19.31 12.02
C SER A 204 6.35 -20.68 11.98
N GLY A 205 7.56 -20.79 12.51
CA GLY A 205 8.29 -22.04 12.57
C GLY A 205 9.15 -22.13 13.83
N SER A 206 9.68 -23.33 14.09
CA SER A 206 10.64 -23.57 15.17
C SER A 206 12.03 -23.66 14.56
N ALA A 207 12.99 -22.90 15.10
CA ALA A 207 14.40 -22.97 14.66
C ALA A 207 15.19 -24.07 15.40
N GLY A 208 14.48 -25.13 15.85
CA GLY A 208 14.92 -26.10 16.84
C GLY A 208 16.16 -26.95 16.51
N SER A 209 16.70 -26.87 15.29
CA SER A 209 17.98 -27.51 14.92
C SER A 209 19.21 -26.65 15.25
N VAL A 210 19.06 -25.32 15.35
CA VAL A 210 20.17 -24.38 15.58
C VAL A 210 20.01 -23.61 16.90
N PHE A 211 18.76 -23.31 17.29
CA PHE A 211 18.45 -22.58 18.51
C PHE A 211 17.41 -23.36 19.32
N ALA A 212 17.84 -24.00 20.41
CA ALA A 212 16.95 -24.79 21.25
C ALA A 212 15.77 -23.95 21.77
N ASN A 213 14.54 -24.42 21.54
CA ASN A 213 13.29 -23.76 21.95
C ASN A 213 13.03 -22.36 21.34
N ALA A 214 13.66 -22.03 20.21
CA ALA A 214 13.37 -20.78 19.51
C ALA A 214 12.17 -20.90 18.56
N SER A 215 11.26 -19.94 18.64
CA SER A 215 10.16 -19.76 17.71
C SER A 215 10.38 -18.52 16.85
N VAL A 216 10.14 -18.66 15.55
CA VAL A 216 10.27 -17.58 14.58
C VAL A 216 8.89 -17.31 13.97
N LYS A 217 8.53 -16.03 13.84
CA LYS A 217 7.29 -15.58 13.18
C LYS A 217 7.63 -14.49 12.19
N TRP A 218 7.22 -14.64 10.93
CA TRP A 218 7.40 -13.63 9.89
C TRP A 218 6.04 -13.23 9.33
N LYS A 219 5.85 -11.93 9.11
CA LYS A 219 4.58 -11.41 8.62
C LYS A 219 4.71 -10.05 7.94
N PRO A 220 3.78 -9.70 7.03
CA PRO A 220 3.58 -8.30 6.65
C PRO A 220 3.27 -7.46 7.88
N SER A 221 3.77 -6.23 7.84
CA SER A 221 3.58 -5.25 8.90
C SER A 221 2.58 -4.18 8.48
N ILE A 222 2.31 -3.22 9.37
CA ILE A 222 1.29 -2.19 9.22
C ILE A 222 1.48 -1.35 7.94
N GLY A 223 2.72 -1.10 7.48
CA GLY A 223 2.96 -0.37 6.23
C GLY A 223 2.36 -1.06 5.01
N TRP A 224 2.46 -2.39 4.93
CA TRP A 224 1.87 -3.18 3.86
C TRP A 224 0.32 -3.17 3.93
N ILE A 225 -0.25 -3.28 5.14
CA ILE A 225 -1.69 -3.21 5.35
C ILE A 225 -2.24 -1.84 4.93
N LEU A 226 -1.56 -0.76 5.31
CA LEU A 226 -1.96 0.60 4.95
C LEU A 226 -1.94 0.83 3.43
N ALA A 227 -0.96 0.27 2.72
CA ALA A 227 -0.90 0.32 1.25
C ALA A 227 -2.10 -0.40 0.60
N ILE A 228 -2.52 -1.54 1.14
CA ILE A 228 -3.71 -2.26 0.67
C ILE A 228 -4.98 -1.45 0.91
N VAL A 229 -5.13 -0.88 2.12
CA VAL A 229 -6.29 -0.05 2.44
C VAL A 229 -6.34 1.18 1.53
N ALA A 230 -5.20 1.81 1.23
CA ALA A 230 -5.12 2.91 0.28
C ALA A 230 -5.58 2.48 -1.13
N ALA A 231 -5.21 1.27 -1.59
CA ALA A 231 -5.68 0.72 -2.85
C ALA A 231 -7.21 0.55 -2.89
N PHE A 232 -7.81 0.00 -1.84
CA PHE A 232 -9.27 -0.17 -1.75
C PHE A 232 -10.02 1.17 -1.68
N ILE A 233 -9.50 2.13 -0.92
CA ILE A 233 -10.12 3.47 -0.86
C ILE A 233 -10.05 4.17 -2.22
N SER A 234 -8.93 4.03 -2.94
CA SER A 234 -8.79 4.52 -4.32
C SER A 234 -9.79 3.86 -5.27
N LEU A 235 -10.04 2.55 -5.10
CA LEU A 235 -11.08 1.83 -5.84
C LEU A 235 -12.49 2.39 -5.55
N PHE A 236 -12.83 2.62 -4.28
CA PHE A 236 -14.12 3.23 -3.93
C PHE A 236 -14.27 4.64 -4.51
N SER A 237 -13.22 5.47 -4.42
CA SER A 237 -13.17 6.80 -5.05
C SER A 237 -13.47 6.73 -6.56
N CYS A 238 -12.87 5.76 -7.27
CA CYS A 238 -13.14 5.51 -8.68
C CYS A 238 -14.62 5.20 -8.93
N ILE A 239 -15.21 4.27 -8.15
CA ILE A 239 -16.64 3.92 -8.26
C ILE A 239 -17.54 5.15 -8.07
N PHE A 240 -17.32 5.95 -7.02
CA PHE A 240 -18.11 7.17 -6.78
C PHE A 240 -17.98 8.18 -7.93
N THR A 241 -16.79 8.30 -8.51
CA THR A 241 -16.53 9.20 -9.65
C THR A 241 -17.30 8.75 -10.90
N VAL A 242 -17.36 7.44 -11.16
CA VAL A 242 -18.08 6.86 -12.29
C VAL A 242 -19.61 6.91 -12.09
N CYS A 243 -20.09 6.76 -10.85
CA CYS A 243 -21.51 6.81 -10.53
C CYS A 243 -22.10 8.24 -10.51
N ALA A 244 -21.31 9.26 -10.16
CA ALA A 244 -21.76 10.65 -10.07
C ALA A 244 -22.57 11.20 -11.26
N PRO A 245 -22.27 10.87 -12.53
CA PRO A 245 -23.01 11.33 -13.69
C PRO A 245 -24.31 10.56 -13.97
N LEU A 246 -24.46 9.32 -13.47
CA LEU A 246 -25.64 8.48 -13.73
C LEU A 246 -26.86 8.99 -12.95
N PHE A 247 -26.67 9.44 -11.72
CA PHE A 247 -27.76 9.96 -10.87
C PHE A 247 -28.30 11.32 -11.32
N ILE A 248 -27.48 12.15 -11.94
CA ILE A 248 -27.90 13.49 -12.41
C ILE A 248 -28.87 13.39 -13.61
N LYS A 249 -28.87 12.28 -14.35
CA LYS A 249 -29.77 12.09 -15.51
C LYS A 249 -31.23 11.83 -15.09
N ASN A 250 -31.47 11.31 -13.89
CA ASN A 250 -32.83 11.03 -13.40
C ASN A 250 -33.57 12.29 -12.91
N ASP A 251 -32.87 13.29 -12.39
CA ASP A 251 -33.50 14.53 -11.91
C ASP A 251 -34.01 15.44 -13.04
N HIS A 252 -33.52 15.26 -14.27
CA HIS A 252 -33.94 16.07 -15.41
C HIS A 252 -35.13 15.50 -16.20
N ASN A 253 -35.51 14.23 -15.99
CA ASN A 253 -36.63 13.62 -16.70
C ASN A 253 -37.99 13.80 -16.00
N HIS A 254 -38.03 14.21 -14.73
CA HIS A 254 -39.30 14.43 -14.02
C HIS A 254 -39.85 15.87 -14.09
N GLY A 255 -39.12 16.82 -14.70
CA GLY A 255 -39.53 18.23 -14.77
C GLY A 255 -40.20 18.68 -16.07
N ARG A 256 -40.32 17.83 -17.10
CA ARG A 256 -40.81 18.24 -18.44
C ARG A 256 -42.25 17.84 -18.78
N HIS A 257 -43.00 17.24 -17.86
CA HIS A 257 -44.37 16.76 -18.13
C HIS A 257 -45.52 17.58 -17.53
N HIS A 258 -45.29 18.75 -16.92
CA HIS A 258 -46.37 19.56 -16.32
C HIS A 258 -46.53 21.00 -16.86
N ARG A 259 -46.24 21.23 -18.14
CA ARG A 259 -46.74 22.42 -18.86
C ARG A 259 -47.23 22.04 -20.24
N GLY A 260 -48.49 21.61 -20.32
CA GLY A 260 -49.15 21.28 -21.58
C GLY A 260 -50.42 20.47 -21.42
N SER A 261 -51.24 20.75 -20.40
CA SER A 261 -52.62 20.27 -20.36
C SER A 261 -53.43 21.25 -19.53
N ASN A 262 -54.02 22.22 -20.22
CA ASN A 262 -55.30 22.86 -19.90
C ASN A 262 -55.49 24.03 -20.87
N HIS A 263 -56.01 23.71 -22.05
CA HIS A 263 -57.03 24.52 -22.71
C HIS A 263 -57.75 23.62 -23.72
N ILE A 264 -58.68 22.83 -23.19
CA ILE A 264 -59.78 22.26 -23.97
C ILE A 264 -60.88 23.31 -24.03
N LEU A 265 -61.37 23.51 -25.24
CA LEU A 265 -62.56 24.23 -25.67
C LEU A 265 -63.77 24.06 -24.74
N ILE A 266 -64.52 25.16 -24.54
CA ILE A 266 -65.98 25.10 -24.39
C ILE A 266 -66.58 26.17 -25.31
N ASN A 267 -67.52 25.72 -26.15
CA ASN A 267 -68.34 26.46 -27.11
C ASN A 267 -69.11 27.63 -26.48
N GLN A 268 -69.16 28.76 -27.19
CA GLN A 268 -70.39 29.36 -27.75
C GLN A 268 -70.03 30.49 -28.72
#